data_AF-X1ND49-F1
#
_entry.id   AF-X1ND49-F1
#
_cell.length_a   1.000
_cell.length_b   1.000
_cell.length_c   1.000
_cell.angle_alpha   90.00
_cell.angle_beta   90.00
_cell.angle_gamma   90.00
#
_symmetry.space_group_name_H-M   'P 1'
#
loop_
_entity.id
_entity.type
_entity.pdbx_description
1 polymer ?
#
loop_
_entity_poly.entity_id
_entity_poly.type
_entity_poly.pdbx_seq_one_letter_code
_entity_poly.pdbx_strand_id
1 'polypeptide(L)' 'GNILIINVSTILGDQNVSIIDFKRSIDQIRAEINLTGGSIGRIGDTYLIITPNSHIKISH' A
#
# COMPACT_ATOMS: atom_id res chain seq x y z
N GLY A 1 -11.95 -2.00 10.53
CA GLY A 1 -10.68 -1.45 10.04
C GLY A 1 -10.94 -0.70 8.76
N ASN A 2 -10.28 0.44 8.56
CA ASN A 2 -10.45 1.25 7.35
C ASN A 2 -9.54 0.71 6.23
N ILE A 3 -10.01 0.81 4.98
CA ILE A 3 -9.19 0.54 3.80
C ILE A 3 -8.50 1.84 3.42
N LEU A 4 -7.19 1.77 3.15
CA LEU A 4 -6.41 2.89 2.67
C LEU A 4 -6.12 2.71 1.17
N ILE A 5 -6.40 3.74 0.38
CA ILE A 5 -6.05 3.81 -1.04
C ILE A 5 -5.03 4.92 -1.21
N ILE A 6 -3.89 4.59 -1.82
CA ILE A 6 -2.77 5.50 -2.03
C ILE A 6 -2.62 5.77 -3.52
N ASN A 7 -2.59 7.05 -3.91
CA ASN A 7 -2.17 7.44 -5.25
C ASN A 7 -0.64 7.58 -5.32
N VAL A 8 0.02 6.59 -5.93
CA VAL A 8 1.47 6.50 -6.06
C VAL A 8 2.03 7.61 -6.96
N SER A 9 1.31 7.99 -8.02
CA SER A 9 1.82 9.03 -8.93
C SER A 9 1.89 10.40 -8.26
N THR A 10 0.94 10.71 -7.37
CA THR A 10 0.97 11.95 -6.58
C THR A 10 2.12 11.95 -5.58
N ILE A 11 2.42 10.81 -4.95
CA ILE A 11 3.52 10.71 -3.97
C ILE A 11 4.88 10.82 -4.66
N LEU A 12 5.10 10.06 -5.73
CA LEU A 12 6.40 10.02 -6.42
C LEU A 12 6.60 11.22 -7.36
N GLY A 13 5.52 11.80 -7.89
CA GLY A 13 5.56 12.98 -8.76
C GLY A 13 5.46 14.28 -7.97
N ASP A 14 4.25 14.63 -7.55
CA ASP A 14 3.93 15.96 -7.00
C ASP A 14 4.65 16.25 -5.67
N GLN A 15 4.84 15.24 -4.84
CA GLN A 15 5.55 15.38 -3.56
C GLN A 15 7.05 15.14 -3.67
N ASN A 16 7.55 14.80 -4.86
CA ASN A 16 8.96 14.53 -5.16
C ASN A 16 9.63 13.57 -4.14
N VAL A 17 8.86 12.58 -3.65
CA VAL A 17 9.37 11.59 -2.69
C VAL A 17 10.29 10.62 -3.41
N SER A 18 11.45 10.36 -2.81
CA SER A 18 12.38 9.34 -3.30
C SER A 18 11.70 7.98 -3.40
N ILE A 19 11.85 7.32 -4.55
CA ILE A 19 11.31 5.97 -4.78
C ILE A 19 11.85 4.95 -3.77
N ILE A 20 13.08 5.14 -3.29
CA ILE A 20 13.72 4.27 -2.30
C ILE A 20 13.02 4.43 -0.94
N ASP A 21 12.74 5.67 -0.53
CA ASP A 21 12.09 5.95 0.73
C ASP A 21 10.63 5.48 0.71
N PHE A 22 9.93 5.73 -0.41
CA PHE A 22 8.58 5.22 -0.61
C PHE A 22 8.54 3.68 -0.51
N LYS A 23 9.44 2.98 -1.20
CA LYS A 23 9.55 1.52 -1.11
C LYS A 23 9.78 1.06 0.33
N ARG A 24 10.69 1.70 1.06
CA ARG A 24 10.96 1.37 2.47
C ARG A 24 9.71 1.53 3.34
N SER A 25 8.94 2.60 3.16
CA SER A 25 7.68 2.81 3.88
C SER A 25 6.63 1.75 3.53
N ILE A 26 6.48 1.39 2.25
CA ILE A 26 5.55 0.33 1.84
C ILE A 26 5.96 -1.04 2.42
N ASP A 27 7.26 -1.35 2.45
CA ASP A 27 7.76 -2.60 3.05
C ASP A 27 7.50 -2.67 4.56
N GLN A 28 7.64 -1.54 5.28
CA GLN A 28 7.28 -1.44 6.69
C GLN A 28 5.77 -1.65 6.92
N ILE A 29 4.92 -0.96 6.15
CA ILE A 29 3.47 -1.10 6.23
C ILE A 29 3.05 -2.54 5.92
N ARG A 30 3.67 -3.17 4.92
CA ARG A 30 3.41 -4.59 4.59
C ARG A 30 3.74 -5.51 5.77
N ALA A 31 4.87 -5.29 6.44
CA ALA A 31 5.26 -6.09 7.60
C ALA A 31 4.21 -5.97 8.72
N GLU A 32 3.75 -4.75 9.03
CA GLU A 32 2.74 -4.51 10.07
C GLU A 32 1.38 -5.15 9.71
N ILE A 33 0.92 -4.98 8.47
CA ILE A 33 -0.40 -5.45 8.06
C ILE A 33 -0.46 -6.97 7.99
N ASN A 34 0.64 -7.62 7.60
CA ASN A 34 0.75 -9.07 7.64
C ASN A 34 0.58 -9.64 9.06
N LEU A 35 0.98 -8.92 10.11
CA LEU A 35 0.73 -9.35 11.51
C LEU A 35 -0.77 -9.42 11.84
N THR A 36 -1.58 -8.60 11.18
CA THR A 36 -3.04 -8.58 11.35
C THR A 36 -3.79 -9.46 10.34
N GLY A 37 -3.06 -10.16 9.46
CA GLY A 37 -3.61 -10.97 8.38
C GLY A 37 -4.18 -10.16 7.22
N GLY A 38 -3.97 -8.84 7.18
CA GLY A 38 -4.41 -7.97 6.10
C GLY A 38 -3.59 -8.15 4.81
N SER A 39 -3.84 -7.29 3.82
CA SER A 39 -3.17 -7.36 2.53
C SER A 39 -2.90 -5.99 1.91
N ILE A 40 -1.89 -5.96 1.03
CA ILE A 40 -1.57 -4.82 0.17
C ILE A 40 -1.54 -5.31 -1.27
N GLY A 41 -2.19 -4.57 -2.16
CA GLY A 41 -2.18 -4.86 -3.60
C GLY A 41 -2.21 -3.59 -4.43
N ARG A 42 -2.22 -3.77 -5.75
CA ARG A 42 -2.28 -2.69 -6.73
C ARG A 42 -3.68 -2.57 -7.31
N ILE A 43 -4.11 -1.35 -7.59
CA ILE A 43 -5.27 -1.05 -8.43
C ILE A 43 -4.73 -0.31 -9.67
N GLY A 44 -4.66 -1.03 -10.79
CA GLY A 44 -4.01 -0.52 -12.00
C GLY A 44 -2.54 -0.15 -11.77
N ASP A 45 -2.10 0.92 -12.42
CA ASP A 45 -0.69 1.33 -12.41
C ASP A 45 -0.35 2.38 -11.35
N THR A 46 -1.33 3.16 -10.92
CA THR A 46 -1.07 4.35 -10.09
C THR A 46 -1.55 4.24 -8.67
N TYR A 47 -2.30 3.19 -8.30
CA TYR A 47 -2.86 3.07 -6.96
C TYR A 47 -2.40 1.83 -6.21
N LEU A 48 -2.21 1.98 -4.90
CA LEU A 48 -2.12 0.87 -3.95
C LEU A 48 -3.39 0.84 -3.11
N ILE A 49 -3.87 -0.37 -2.84
CA ILE A 49 -4.93 -0.62 -1.87
C ILE A 49 -4.36 -1.43 -0.71
N ILE A 50 -4.71 -1.00 0.48
CA ILE A 50 -4.20 -1.51 1.74
C ILE A 50 -5.40 -1.81 2.62
N THR A 51 -5.54 -3.06 3.04
CA THR A 51 -6.61 -3.49 3.93
C THR A 51 -6.03 -4.19 5.15
N PRO A 52 -6.35 -3.76 6.38
CA PRO A 52 -5.99 -4.49 7.60
C PRO A 52 -6.91 -5.69 7.85
N ASN A 53 -7.90 -5.93 6.98
CA ASN A 53 -8.91 -6.96 7.19
C ASN A 53 -8.47 -8.30 6.59
N SER A 54 -8.33 -9.32 7.43
CA SER A 54 -7.97 -10.69 7.05
C SER A 54 -9.00 -11.40 6.17
N HIS A 55 -10.25 -10.91 6.18
CA HIS A 55 -11.33 -11.42 5.34
C HIS A 55 -11.36 -10.78 3.95
N ILE A 56 -10.63 -9.67 3.72
CA ILE A 56 -10.52 -9.03 2.41
C ILE A 56 -9.14 -9.40 1.85
N LYS A 57 -9.12 -10.45 1.03
CA LYS A 57 -7.93 -10.85 0.29
C LYS A 57 -7.98 -10.29 -1.11
N ILE A 58 -6.91 -9.62 -1.50
CA ILE A 58 -6.73 -9.17 -2.88
C ILE A 58 -6.26 -10.38 -3.68
N SER A 59 -7.16 -10.93 -4.51
CA SER A 59 -6.83 -12.01 -5.43
C SER A 59 -6.17 -11.43 -6.67
N HIS A 60 -5.08 -12.05 -7.10
CA HIS A 60 -4.42 -11.78 -8.37
C HIS A 60 -5.12 -12.50 -9.52
#